data_AF-A0A7G6Y6B9-F1
#
_entry.id   AF-A0A7G6Y6B9-F1
#
_cell.length_a   1.000
_cell.length_b   1.000
_cell.length_c   1.000
_cell.angle_alpha   90.00
_cell.angle_beta   90.00
_cell.angle_gamma   90.00
#
_symmetry.space_group_name_H-M   'P 1'
#
loop_
_entity.id
_entity.type
_entity.pdbx_description
1 polymer ?
#
loop_
_entity_poly.entity_id
_entity_poly.type
_entity_poly.pdbx_seq_one_letter_code
_entity_poly.pdbx_strand_id
1 'polypeptide(L)'
;MTDLTGSLPPATNRFAWVRKLLPRIVIGSLIAAALVGVYAVIIGNWDETCWRLIGTIGLLVFFSLVSWYDADVSARRAPWFGAVSVALSAFLLLDGLVKLWSPAFGDQSGDDTGGTSSWGVFGWLALVAVVRLGLLHIHLVLNTQRRFTGPIMSKVTLCTLVLVGALTLGLAAPLVFDHVEFTDAYWRLIGAIAILDALGTILIPLTYTLFGPKSGDKRRGREAVAYVPVVTGPAAAPAPAAAPPAAAAPAAAAPAAAAPAPAAPAAPASAYPNVATPGGGYRLEWPRYVNGAPLPARPDGSPDFTGVVGY
;
A
#
# COMPACT_ATOMS: atom_id res chain seq x y z
N MET A 1 -28.69 -42.44 35.98
CA MET A 1 -28.83 -43.18 34.69
C MET A 1 -29.48 -42.20 33.73
N THR A 2 -28.83 -41.66 32.70
CA THR A 2 -27.65 -42.07 31.94
C THR A 2 -27.13 -40.86 31.18
N ASP A 3 -25.82 -40.59 31.29
CA ASP A 3 -25.07 -39.67 30.43
C ASP A 3 -25.13 -40.16 28.97
N LEU A 4 -25.57 -39.29 28.06
CA LEU A 4 -25.48 -39.50 26.60
C LEU A 4 -24.85 -38.27 25.94
N THR A 5 -23.70 -37.83 26.43
CA THR A 5 -22.80 -36.97 25.66
C THR A 5 -21.98 -37.85 24.71
N GLY A 6 -22.62 -38.29 23.63
CA GLY A 6 -21.93 -38.94 22.52
C GLY A 6 -20.95 -37.96 21.88
N SER A 7 -19.65 -38.23 22.03
CA SER A 7 -18.58 -37.54 21.31
C SER A 7 -18.70 -37.85 19.81
N LEU A 8 -19.05 -36.85 19.00
CA LEU A 8 -18.99 -36.98 17.55
C LEU A 8 -17.52 -37.22 17.14
N PRO A 9 -17.24 -38.25 16.31
CA PRO A 9 -15.88 -38.49 15.85
C PRO A 9 -15.36 -37.28 15.05
N PRO A 10 -14.06 -36.94 15.14
CA PRO A 10 -13.49 -35.83 14.40
C PRO A 10 -13.73 -36.03 12.90
N ALA A 11 -14.35 -35.05 12.25
CA ALA A 11 -14.59 -35.06 10.81
C ALA A 11 -13.24 -35.19 10.08
N THR A 12 -12.92 -36.40 9.61
CA THR A 12 -11.73 -36.67 8.81
C THR A 12 -11.83 -35.84 7.55
N ASN A 13 -10.88 -34.93 7.35
CA ASN A 13 -10.89 -33.96 6.26
C ASN A 13 -10.57 -34.69 4.93
N ARG A 14 -11.58 -35.34 4.35
CA ARG A 14 -11.49 -36.26 3.18
C ARG A 14 -10.85 -35.62 1.94
N PHE A 15 -10.77 -34.29 1.91
CA PHE A 15 -10.21 -33.51 0.81
C PHE A 15 -8.72 -33.15 0.97
N ALA A 16 -8.08 -33.56 2.07
CA ALA A 16 -6.65 -33.29 2.29
C ALA A 16 -5.73 -33.94 1.24
N TRP A 17 -6.13 -35.09 0.67
CA TRP A 17 -5.41 -35.75 -0.41
C TRP A 17 -5.61 -35.03 -1.76
N VAL A 18 -6.82 -34.53 -2.02
CA VAL A 18 -7.13 -33.73 -3.20
C VAL A 18 -6.28 -32.46 -3.24
N ARG A 19 -6.09 -31.78 -2.10
CA ARG A 19 -5.23 -30.60 -2.00
C ARG A 19 -3.76 -30.87 -2.34
N LYS A 20 -3.28 -32.11 -2.15
CA LYS A 20 -1.92 -32.53 -2.52
C LYS A 20 -1.81 -32.99 -3.97
N LEU A 21 -2.88 -33.52 -4.54
CA LEU A 21 -2.93 -33.97 -5.93
C LEU A 21 -3.20 -32.84 -6.92
N LEU A 22 -4.05 -31.88 -6.55
CA LEU A 22 -4.47 -30.79 -7.43
C LEU A 22 -3.26 -30.08 -8.06
N PRO A 23 -2.20 -29.69 -7.31
CA PRO A 23 -1.04 -29.04 -7.91
C PRO A 23 -0.30 -29.96 -8.89
N ARG A 24 -0.17 -31.27 -8.59
CA ARG A 24 0.56 -32.23 -9.44
C ARG A 24 -0.16 -32.47 -10.76
N ILE A 25 -1.49 -32.59 -10.72
CA ILE A 25 -2.31 -32.75 -11.92
C ILE A 25 -2.29 -31.47 -12.74
N VAL A 26 -2.41 -30.30 -12.11
CA VAL A 26 -2.31 -29.01 -12.79
C VAL A 26 -0.94 -28.88 -13.46
N ILE A 27 0.15 -29.10 -12.73
CA ILE A 27 1.53 -29.05 -13.26
C ILE A 27 1.70 -30.05 -14.41
N GLY A 28 1.25 -31.30 -14.25
CA GLY A 28 1.33 -32.33 -15.28
C GLY A 28 0.56 -31.97 -16.55
N SER A 29 -0.67 -31.45 -16.40
CA SER A 29 -1.48 -30.98 -17.54
C SER A 29 -0.84 -29.80 -18.25
N LEU A 30 -0.19 -28.89 -17.51
CA LEU A 30 0.46 -27.71 -18.05
C LEU A 30 1.71 -28.10 -18.86
N ILE A 31 2.49 -29.05 -18.36
CA ILE A 31 3.65 -29.62 -19.09
C ILE A 31 3.18 -30.33 -20.36
N ALA A 32 2.14 -31.17 -20.27
CA ALA A 32 1.61 -31.89 -21.43
C ALA A 32 1.08 -30.92 -22.51
N ALA A 33 0.32 -29.89 -22.11
CA ALA A 33 -0.17 -28.86 -23.02
C ALA A 33 0.97 -28.08 -23.69
N ALA A 34 2.03 -27.74 -22.93
CA ALA A 34 3.20 -27.06 -23.47
C ALA A 34 3.93 -27.92 -24.51
N LEU A 35 4.11 -29.22 -24.27
CA LEU A 35 4.73 -30.14 -25.22
C LEU A 35 3.91 -30.28 -26.51
N VAL A 36 2.59 -30.36 -26.41
CA VAL A 36 1.69 -30.38 -27.58
C VAL A 36 1.81 -29.07 -28.37
N GLY A 37 1.87 -27.92 -27.71
CA GLY A 37 2.10 -26.63 -28.34
C GLY A 37 3.44 -26.56 -29.09
N VAL A 38 4.53 -27.00 -28.46
CA VAL A 38 5.87 -27.06 -29.09
C VAL A 38 5.86 -27.99 -30.31
N TYR A 39 5.25 -29.17 -30.20
CA TYR A 39 5.14 -30.11 -31.30
C TYR A 39 4.35 -29.52 -32.49
N ALA A 40 3.24 -28.85 -32.21
CA ALA A 40 2.43 -28.18 -33.24
C ALA A 40 3.20 -27.05 -33.94
N VAL A 41 4.07 -26.32 -33.24
CA VAL A 41 4.91 -25.26 -33.82
C VAL A 41 6.01 -25.84 -34.72
N ILE A 42 6.62 -26.96 -34.35
CA ILE A 42 7.71 -27.58 -35.13
C ILE A 42 7.20 -28.12 -36.47
N ILE A 43 5.98 -28.65 -36.51
CA ILE A 43 5.39 -29.32 -37.69
C ILE A 43 4.45 -28.39 -38.46
N GLY A 44 3.96 -27.32 -37.83
CA GLY A 44 2.98 -26.41 -38.41
C GLY A 44 3.53 -25.60 -39.58
N ASN A 45 2.65 -25.34 -40.56
CA ASN A 45 2.96 -24.41 -41.64
C ASN A 45 2.89 -22.97 -41.11
N TRP A 46 3.92 -22.18 -41.40
CA TRP A 46 4.06 -20.76 -41.01
C TRP A 46 3.21 -19.84 -41.89
N ASP A 47 1.91 -20.07 -41.88
CA ASP A 47 0.93 -19.26 -42.60
C ASP A 47 0.40 -18.11 -41.71
N GLU A 48 -0.39 -17.21 -42.28
CA GLU A 48 -1.03 -16.08 -41.60
C GLU A 48 -1.81 -16.52 -40.34
N THR A 49 -2.49 -17.67 -40.43
CA THR A 49 -3.22 -18.27 -39.30
C THR A 49 -2.28 -18.60 -38.13
N CYS A 50 -1.05 -19.06 -38.40
CA CYS A 50 -0.07 -19.38 -37.36
C CYS A 50 0.37 -18.11 -36.62
N TRP A 51 0.64 -17.02 -37.33
CA TRP A 51 0.99 -15.72 -36.72
C TRP A 51 -0.15 -15.15 -35.86
N ARG A 52 -1.40 -15.28 -36.28
CA ARG A 52 -2.57 -14.88 -35.48
C ARG A 52 -2.73 -15.71 -34.21
N LEU A 53 -2.48 -17.01 -34.28
CA LEU A 53 -2.51 -17.88 -33.10
C LEU A 53 -1.40 -17.52 -32.12
N ILE A 54 -0.17 -17.33 -32.60
CA ILE A 54 0.97 -16.88 -31.78
C ILE A 54 0.68 -15.52 -31.14
N GLY A 55 0.15 -14.57 -31.91
CA GLY A 55 -0.26 -13.25 -31.40
C GLY A 55 -1.33 -13.35 -30.31
N THR A 56 -2.31 -14.24 -30.46
CA THR A 56 -3.38 -14.44 -29.46
C THR A 56 -2.79 -15.01 -28.16
N ILE A 57 -1.89 -15.99 -28.27
CA ILE A 57 -1.19 -16.55 -27.10
C ILE A 57 -0.35 -15.48 -26.42
N GLY A 58 0.43 -14.70 -27.18
CA GLY A 58 1.23 -13.59 -26.65
C GLY A 58 0.38 -12.54 -25.91
N LEU A 59 -0.77 -12.17 -26.47
CA LEU A 59 -1.74 -11.26 -25.87
C LEU A 59 -2.26 -11.79 -24.53
N LEU A 60 -2.67 -13.06 -24.48
CA LEU A 60 -3.14 -13.71 -23.26
C LEU A 60 -2.05 -13.78 -22.19
N VAL A 61 -0.82 -14.14 -22.57
CA VAL A 61 0.34 -14.16 -21.66
C VAL A 61 0.59 -12.77 -21.10
N PHE A 62 0.66 -11.74 -21.95
CA PHE A 62 0.86 -10.36 -21.51
C PHE A 62 -0.20 -9.92 -20.50
N PHE A 63 -1.49 -10.09 -20.80
CA PHE A 63 -2.56 -9.73 -19.88
C PHE A 63 -2.62 -10.59 -18.62
N SER A 64 -2.20 -11.84 -18.68
CA SER A 64 -2.04 -12.68 -17.50
C SER A 64 -0.95 -12.14 -16.57
N LEU A 65 0.21 -11.74 -17.11
CA LEU A 65 1.28 -11.12 -16.31
C LEU A 65 0.81 -9.81 -15.69
N VAL A 66 0.12 -8.98 -16.46
CA VAL A 66 -0.37 -7.71 -15.93
C VAL A 66 -1.49 -7.91 -14.91
N SER A 67 -2.39 -8.88 -15.11
CA SER A 67 -3.42 -9.24 -14.13
C SER A 67 -2.79 -9.71 -12.82
N TRP A 68 -1.69 -10.47 -12.88
CA TRP A 68 -0.92 -10.85 -11.69
C TRP A 68 -0.31 -9.64 -10.98
N TYR A 69 0.28 -8.70 -11.74
CA TYR A 69 0.79 -7.43 -11.20
C TYR A 69 -0.32 -6.60 -10.54
N ASP A 70 -1.46 -6.44 -11.21
CA ASP A 70 -2.63 -5.72 -10.69
C ASP A 70 -3.20 -6.40 -9.43
N ALA A 71 -3.14 -7.73 -9.32
CA ALA A 71 -3.55 -8.47 -8.14
C ALA A 71 -2.64 -8.18 -6.92
N ASP A 72 -1.32 -8.14 -7.09
CA ASP A 72 -0.39 -7.78 -6.01
C ASP A 72 -0.51 -6.31 -5.60
N VAL A 73 -0.72 -5.43 -6.58
CA VAL A 73 -0.89 -3.99 -6.34
C VAL A 73 -2.23 -3.67 -5.66
N SER A 74 -3.32 -4.34 -6.05
CA SER A 74 -4.67 -4.12 -5.51
C SER A 74 -4.86 -4.67 -4.10
N ALA A 75 -4.16 -5.75 -3.72
CA ALA A 75 -4.19 -6.31 -2.36
C ALA A 75 -3.77 -5.30 -1.27
N ARG A 76 -3.11 -4.19 -1.64
CA ARG A 76 -2.63 -3.15 -0.73
C ARG A 76 -3.45 -1.83 -0.80
N ARG A 77 -4.52 -1.76 -1.60
CA ARG A 77 -5.16 -0.50 -2.03
C ARG A 77 -6.69 -0.55 -2.07
N ALA A 78 -7.29 0.61 -2.32
CA ALA A 78 -8.74 0.77 -2.39
C ALA A 78 -9.34 -0.12 -3.51
N PRO A 79 -10.46 -0.82 -3.25
CA PRO A 79 -10.99 -1.86 -4.12
C PRO A 79 -11.40 -1.36 -5.52
N TRP A 80 -11.78 -0.08 -5.63
CA TRP A 80 -12.17 0.52 -6.91
C TRP A 80 -11.01 0.58 -7.93
N PHE A 81 -9.76 0.73 -7.47
CA PHE A 81 -8.60 0.82 -8.36
C PHE A 81 -8.34 -0.50 -9.08
N GLY A 82 -8.47 -1.62 -8.36
CA GLY A 82 -8.35 -2.95 -8.96
C GLY A 82 -9.42 -3.18 -10.04
N ALA A 83 -10.66 -2.78 -9.78
CA ALA A 83 -11.74 -2.90 -10.76
C ALA A 83 -11.48 -2.09 -12.03
N VAL A 84 -11.01 -0.85 -11.90
CA VAL A 84 -10.67 0.02 -13.04
C VAL A 84 -9.52 -0.58 -13.86
N SER A 85 -8.44 -1.01 -13.22
CA SER A 85 -7.29 -1.61 -13.93
C SER A 85 -7.67 -2.90 -14.66
N VAL A 86 -8.50 -3.75 -14.04
CA VAL A 86 -9.03 -4.96 -14.68
C VAL A 86 -9.93 -4.61 -15.87
N ALA A 87 -10.80 -3.61 -15.76
CA ALA A 87 -11.66 -3.18 -16.85
C ALA A 87 -10.86 -2.64 -18.05
N LEU A 88 -9.84 -1.80 -17.81
CA LEU A 88 -8.93 -1.31 -18.85
C LEU A 88 -8.11 -2.45 -19.46
N SER A 89 -7.70 -3.42 -18.66
CA SER A 89 -7.02 -4.63 -19.15
C SER A 89 -7.91 -5.43 -20.09
N ALA A 90 -9.16 -5.67 -19.71
CA ALA A 90 -10.14 -6.37 -20.54
C ALA A 90 -10.41 -5.61 -21.84
N PHE A 91 -10.56 -4.29 -21.78
CA PHE A 91 -10.74 -3.44 -22.95
C PHE A 91 -9.56 -3.56 -23.93
N LEU A 92 -8.32 -3.42 -23.46
CA LEU A 92 -7.12 -3.50 -24.30
C LEU A 92 -6.90 -4.90 -24.90
N LEU A 93 -7.29 -5.94 -24.17
CA LEU A 93 -7.27 -7.32 -24.68
C LEU A 93 -8.27 -7.48 -25.82
N LEU A 94 -9.51 -7.00 -25.63
CA LEU A 94 -10.53 -7.07 -26.68
C LEU A 94 -10.12 -6.28 -27.92
N ASP A 95 -9.61 -5.06 -27.74
CA ASP A 95 -9.10 -4.23 -28.84
C ASP A 95 -7.94 -4.93 -29.59
N GLY A 96 -6.98 -5.49 -28.86
CA GLY A 96 -5.87 -6.24 -29.45
C GLY A 96 -6.33 -7.49 -30.20
N LEU A 97 -7.32 -8.20 -29.68
CA LEU A 97 -7.88 -9.39 -30.33
C LEU A 97 -8.63 -9.02 -31.61
N VAL A 98 -9.41 -7.93 -31.59
CA VAL A 98 -10.11 -7.41 -32.78
C VAL A 98 -9.12 -7.00 -33.85
N LYS A 99 -8.06 -6.25 -33.51
CA LYS A 99 -7.02 -5.84 -34.46
C LYS A 99 -6.22 -7.03 -35.01
N LEU A 100 -5.99 -8.07 -34.21
CA LEU A 100 -5.26 -9.27 -34.63
C LEU A 100 -6.04 -10.16 -35.61
N TRP A 101 -7.36 -10.23 -35.47
CA TRP A 101 -8.21 -11.09 -36.29
C TRP A 101 -8.89 -10.38 -37.45
N SER A 102 -8.96 -9.05 -37.43
CA SER A 102 -9.57 -8.27 -38.51
C SER A 102 -8.67 -8.26 -39.76
N PRO A 103 -9.11 -8.85 -40.88
CA PRO A 103 -8.36 -8.81 -42.14
C PRO A 103 -8.30 -7.40 -42.76
N ALA A 104 -9.10 -6.45 -42.26
CA ALA A 104 -9.26 -5.12 -42.85
C ALA A 104 -8.08 -4.15 -42.59
N PHE A 105 -7.14 -4.50 -41.69
CA PHE A 105 -5.97 -3.67 -41.38
C PHE A 105 -4.68 -4.12 -42.11
N GLY A 106 -4.81 -5.12 -43.00
CA GLY A 106 -3.71 -5.66 -43.80
C GLY A 106 -3.39 -4.83 -45.05
N ASP A 107 -4.40 -4.30 -45.76
CA ASP A 107 -4.20 -3.75 -47.10
C ASP A 107 -4.91 -2.40 -47.29
N GLN A 108 -4.20 -1.29 -47.05
CA GLN A 108 -4.63 0.02 -47.56
C GLN A 108 -3.51 0.88 -48.16
N SER A 109 -2.25 0.48 -47.99
CA SER A 109 -1.18 0.88 -48.92
C SER A 109 -1.08 -0.23 -49.96
N GLY A 110 -1.37 0.09 -51.24
CA GLY A 110 -1.38 -0.86 -52.37
C GLY A 110 -0.02 -1.44 -52.77
N ASP A 111 0.83 -1.72 -51.80
CA ASP A 111 2.11 -2.37 -51.97
C ASP A 111 1.96 -3.79 -51.42
N ASP A 112 1.71 -4.74 -52.33
CA ASP A 112 1.51 -6.18 -52.10
C ASP A 112 2.67 -6.83 -51.32
N THR A 113 2.74 -6.61 -50.01
CA THR A 113 3.60 -7.38 -49.11
C THR A 113 2.73 -7.84 -47.96
N GLY A 114 2.13 -9.02 -48.10
CA GLY A 114 1.22 -9.67 -47.15
C GLY A 114 1.85 -9.99 -45.79
N GLY A 115 2.20 -8.94 -45.05
CA GLY A 115 2.52 -8.96 -43.64
C GLY A 115 1.57 -8.02 -42.93
N THR A 116 0.98 -8.48 -41.82
CA THR A 116 0.30 -7.63 -40.84
C THR A 116 1.01 -6.29 -40.74
N SER A 117 0.37 -5.19 -41.13
CA SER A 117 1.01 -3.88 -41.16
C SER A 117 1.64 -3.62 -39.81
N SER A 118 2.98 -3.57 -39.77
CA SER A 118 3.73 -3.44 -38.52
C SER A 118 3.23 -2.23 -37.71
N TRP A 119 2.77 -1.20 -38.42
CA TRP A 119 2.10 -0.01 -37.92
C TRP A 119 0.82 -0.28 -37.09
N GLY A 120 0.00 -1.27 -37.43
CA GLY A 120 -1.18 -1.62 -36.63
C GLY A 120 -0.82 -2.20 -35.25
N VAL A 121 0.18 -3.07 -35.20
CA VAL A 121 0.69 -3.66 -33.95
C VAL A 121 1.40 -2.60 -33.10
N PHE A 122 2.20 -1.73 -33.72
CA PHE A 122 2.85 -0.62 -33.01
C PHE A 122 1.85 0.40 -32.46
N GLY A 123 0.77 0.70 -33.19
CA GLY A 123 -0.32 1.55 -32.70
C GLY A 123 -1.04 0.94 -31.49
N TRP A 124 -1.33 -0.36 -31.52
CA TRP A 124 -1.89 -1.08 -30.37
C TRP A 124 -0.92 -1.11 -29.17
N LEU A 125 0.37 -1.36 -29.40
CA LEU A 125 1.39 -1.30 -28.33
C LEU A 125 1.49 0.11 -27.73
N ALA A 126 1.40 1.15 -28.56
CA ALA A 126 1.35 2.53 -28.10
C ALA A 126 0.09 2.81 -27.26
N LEU A 127 -1.07 2.26 -27.63
CA LEU A 127 -2.31 2.38 -26.86
C LEU A 127 -2.15 1.74 -25.47
N VAL A 128 -1.62 0.50 -25.43
CA VAL A 128 -1.31 -0.19 -24.18
C VAL A 128 -0.35 0.64 -23.33
N ALA A 129 0.72 1.17 -23.94
CA ALA A 129 1.70 1.99 -23.24
C ALA A 129 1.09 3.26 -22.65
N VAL A 130 0.28 4.00 -23.43
CA VAL A 130 -0.40 5.23 -22.99
C VAL A 130 -1.34 4.93 -21.82
N VAL A 131 -2.19 3.91 -21.95
CA VAL A 131 -3.15 3.54 -20.89
C VAL A 131 -2.42 3.12 -19.61
N ARG A 132 -1.36 2.32 -19.72
CA ARG A 132 -0.57 1.86 -18.57
C ARG A 132 0.23 2.99 -17.94
N LEU A 133 0.79 3.90 -18.74
CA LEU A 133 1.48 5.09 -18.24
C LEU A 133 0.51 6.00 -17.48
N GLY A 134 -0.72 6.19 -17.97
CA GLY A 134 -1.77 6.91 -17.26
C GLY A 134 -2.11 6.29 -15.90
N LEU A 135 -2.31 4.98 -15.85
CA LEU A 135 -2.53 4.25 -14.59
C LEU A 135 -1.34 4.37 -13.62
N LEU A 136 -0.11 4.25 -14.13
CA LEU A 136 1.12 4.43 -13.36
C LEU A 136 1.19 5.85 -12.78
N HIS A 137 0.83 6.85 -13.57
CA HIS A 137 0.86 8.25 -13.17
C HIS A 137 -0.18 8.50 -12.06
N ILE A 138 -1.42 8.05 -12.24
CA ILE A 138 -2.47 8.10 -11.20
C ILE A 138 -1.97 7.44 -9.91
N HIS A 139 -1.31 6.30 -10.03
CA HIS A 139 -0.75 5.57 -8.90
C HIS A 139 0.37 6.35 -8.20
N LEU A 140 1.27 6.98 -8.95
CA LEU A 140 2.34 7.85 -8.42
C LEU A 140 1.77 9.05 -7.65
N VAL A 141 0.72 9.69 -8.20
CA VAL A 141 0.04 10.84 -7.59
C VAL A 141 -0.68 10.44 -6.30
N LEU A 142 -1.43 9.34 -6.32
CA LEU A 142 -2.10 8.80 -5.13
C LEU A 142 -1.11 8.37 -4.05
N ASN A 143 0.06 7.85 -4.42
CA ASN A 143 1.11 7.52 -3.47
C ASN A 143 1.70 8.76 -2.82
N THR A 144 1.88 9.84 -3.59
CA THR A 144 2.37 11.14 -3.10
C THR A 144 1.37 11.78 -2.12
N GLN A 145 0.07 11.66 -2.39
CA GLN A 145 -0.99 12.20 -1.53
C GLN A 145 -1.08 11.56 -0.15
N ARG A 146 -0.72 10.28 0.00
CA ARG A 146 -0.70 9.63 1.33
C ARG A 146 0.24 10.34 2.31
N ARG A 147 1.20 11.13 1.80
CA ARG A 147 2.13 11.94 2.60
C ARG A 147 1.60 13.33 2.96
N PHE A 148 0.57 13.84 2.25
CA PHE A 148 0.16 15.25 2.29
C PHE A 148 -1.37 15.43 2.32
N THR A 149 -1.99 15.26 3.49
CA THR A 149 -3.46 15.30 3.69
C THR A 149 -4.04 16.73 3.82
N GLY A 150 -3.46 17.73 3.16
CA GLY A 150 -3.96 19.11 3.21
C GLY A 150 -5.17 19.33 2.27
N PRO A 151 -6.22 20.08 2.66
CA PRO A 151 -7.40 20.30 1.81
C PRO A 151 -7.09 21.05 0.51
N ILE A 152 -6.10 21.95 0.51
CA ILE A 152 -5.61 22.62 -0.70
C ILE A 152 -4.91 21.61 -1.62
N MET A 153 -4.11 20.71 -1.03
CA MET A 153 -3.36 19.70 -1.78
C MET A 153 -4.26 18.64 -2.41
N SER A 154 -5.40 18.36 -1.79
CA SER A 154 -6.44 17.50 -2.35
C SER A 154 -7.05 18.08 -3.64
N LYS A 155 -7.32 19.40 -3.71
CA LYS A 155 -7.82 20.05 -4.93
C LYS A 155 -6.81 20.03 -6.07
N VAL A 156 -5.55 20.34 -5.77
CA VAL A 156 -4.46 20.28 -6.78
C VAL A 156 -4.32 18.88 -7.34
N THR A 157 -4.36 17.87 -6.47
CA THR A 157 -4.27 16.47 -6.89
C THR A 157 -5.45 16.04 -7.73
N LEU A 158 -6.66 16.44 -7.36
CA LEU A 158 -7.84 16.16 -8.18
C LEU A 158 -7.70 16.81 -9.56
N CYS A 159 -7.17 18.04 -9.62
CA CYS A 159 -6.86 18.70 -10.89
C CYS A 159 -5.84 17.89 -11.72
N THR A 160 -4.71 17.49 -11.14
CA THR A 160 -3.70 16.65 -11.82
C THR A 160 -4.29 15.31 -12.26
N LEU A 161 -5.10 14.66 -11.43
CA LEU A 161 -5.73 13.38 -11.74
C LEU A 161 -6.68 13.51 -12.95
N VAL A 162 -7.49 14.57 -12.98
CA VAL A 162 -8.37 14.87 -14.12
C VAL A 162 -7.56 15.15 -15.37
N LEU A 163 -6.45 15.87 -15.23
CA LEU A 163 -5.57 16.20 -16.34
C LEU A 163 -4.89 14.97 -16.95
N VAL A 164 -4.33 14.09 -16.11
CA VAL A 164 -3.76 12.79 -16.52
C VAL A 164 -4.82 11.94 -17.21
N GLY A 165 -6.03 11.87 -16.64
CA GLY A 165 -7.14 11.13 -17.23
C GLY A 165 -7.52 11.66 -18.61
N ALA A 166 -7.65 12.99 -18.75
CA ALA A 166 -7.94 13.66 -20.01
C ALA A 166 -6.82 13.44 -21.04
N LEU A 167 -5.55 13.54 -20.63
CA LEU A 167 -4.39 13.30 -21.49
C LEU A 167 -4.34 11.85 -21.98
N THR A 168 -4.58 10.89 -21.07
CA THR A 168 -4.60 9.47 -21.38
C THR A 168 -5.71 9.14 -22.38
N LEU A 169 -6.92 9.65 -22.15
CA LEU A 169 -8.05 9.46 -23.06
C LEU A 169 -7.83 10.14 -24.40
N GLY A 170 -7.27 11.36 -24.40
CA GLY A 170 -6.92 12.10 -25.61
C GLY A 170 -5.86 11.38 -26.44
N LEU A 171 -4.84 10.78 -25.82
CA LEU A 171 -3.86 10.00 -26.56
C LEU A 171 -4.40 8.63 -26.99
N ALA A 172 -5.30 8.02 -26.22
CA ALA A 172 -5.91 6.73 -26.55
C ALA A 172 -6.88 6.81 -27.74
N ALA A 173 -7.65 7.90 -27.85
CA ALA A 173 -8.66 8.05 -28.90
C ALA A 173 -8.15 7.87 -30.34
N PRO A 174 -7.06 8.52 -30.80
CA PRO A 174 -6.55 8.32 -32.16
C PRO A 174 -5.94 6.93 -32.40
N LEU A 175 -5.57 6.21 -31.33
CA LEU A 175 -5.02 4.86 -31.42
C LEU A 175 -6.13 3.79 -31.53
N VAL A 176 -7.28 4.06 -30.91
CA VAL A 176 -8.49 3.23 -31.04
C VAL A 176 -9.22 3.52 -32.35
N PHE A 177 -9.38 4.80 -32.70
CA PHE A 177 -10.08 5.26 -33.90
C PHE A 177 -9.09 5.71 -34.98
N ASP A 178 -8.32 4.76 -35.50
CA ASP A 178 -7.31 4.98 -36.55
C ASP A 178 -7.87 5.49 -37.89
N HIS A 179 -9.16 5.26 -38.15
CA HIS A 179 -9.88 5.68 -39.34
C HIS A 179 -10.42 7.12 -39.26
N VAL A 180 -10.32 7.78 -38.10
CA VAL A 180 -10.80 9.14 -37.92
C VAL A 180 -9.63 10.11 -38.03
N GLU A 181 -9.72 11.05 -38.96
CA GLU A 181 -8.73 12.13 -39.06
C GLU A 181 -8.97 13.18 -37.96
N PHE A 182 -7.95 13.38 -37.13
CA PHE A 182 -7.98 14.39 -36.08
C PHE A 182 -7.37 15.70 -36.58
N THR A 183 -8.11 16.79 -36.45
CA THR A 183 -7.67 18.14 -36.85
C THR A 183 -6.49 18.64 -36.01
N ASP A 184 -5.69 19.56 -36.53
CA ASP A 184 -4.60 20.22 -35.79
C ASP A 184 -5.02 20.80 -34.43
N ALA A 185 -6.25 21.30 -34.31
CA ALA A 185 -6.79 21.82 -33.05
C ALA A 185 -6.79 20.76 -31.94
N TYR A 186 -7.03 19.50 -32.29
CA TYR A 186 -7.00 18.35 -31.37
C TYR A 186 -5.60 18.10 -30.82
N TRP A 187 -4.60 18.02 -31.71
CA TRP A 187 -3.21 17.81 -31.33
C TRP A 187 -2.66 18.97 -30.48
N ARG A 188 -3.08 20.20 -30.78
CA ARG A 188 -2.76 21.38 -29.96
C ARG A 188 -3.38 21.30 -28.57
N LEU A 189 -4.64 20.86 -28.45
CA LEU A 189 -5.31 20.69 -27.16
C LEU A 189 -4.61 19.62 -26.32
N ILE A 190 -4.33 18.44 -26.89
CA ILE A 190 -3.58 17.38 -26.20
C ILE A 190 -2.21 17.86 -25.77
N GLY A 191 -1.48 18.55 -26.65
CA GLY A 191 -0.19 19.13 -26.33
C GLY A 191 -0.26 20.11 -25.15
N ALA A 192 -1.28 20.98 -25.11
CA ALA A 192 -1.49 21.91 -24.00
C ALA A 192 -1.79 21.17 -22.67
N ILE A 193 -2.64 20.14 -22.71
CA ILE A 193 -2.95 19.29 -21.56
C ILE A 193 -1.68 18.58 -21.06
N ALA A 194 -0.85 18.06 -21.98
CA ALA A 194 0.42 17.38 -21.64
C ALA A 194 1.41 18.32 -20.95
N ILE A 195 1.54 19.55 -21.43
CA ILE A 195 2.41 20.56 -20.80
C ILE A 195 1.89 20.92 -19.41
N LEU A 196 0.58 21.12 -19.26
CA LEU A 196 -0.02 21.44 -17.97
C LEU A 196 0.11 20.26 -16.97
N ASP A 197 0.11 19.02 -17.46
CA ASP A 197 0.33 17.81 -16.66
C ASP A 197 1.77 17.75 -16.15
N ALA A 198 2.73 17.95 -17.06
CA ALA A 198 4.15 18.04 -16.74
C ALA A 198 4.43 19.17 -15.74
N LEU A 199 3.77 20.33 -15.89
CA LEU A 199 3.87 21.42 -14.93
C LEU A 199 3.31 21.01 -13.57
N GLY A 200 2.12 20.39 -13.53
CA GLY A 200 1.48 19.94 -12.30
C GLY A 200 2.33 18.95 -11.51
N THR A 201 2.98 18.00 -12.19
CA THR A 201 3.85 17.01 -11.55
C THR A 201 5.12 17.61 -10.95
N ILE A 202 5.72 18.62 -11.62
CA ILE A 202 6.92 19.32 -11.14
C ILE A 202 6.59 20.28 -9.99
N LEU A 203 5.41 20.92 -10.03
CA LEU A 203 5.03 21.91 -9.04
C LEU A 203 4.81 21.30 -7.64
N ILE A 204 4.32 20.06 -7.57
CA ILE A 204 4.05 19.34 -6.32
C ILE A 204 5.30 19.22 -5.42
N PRO A 205 6.43 18.65 -5.87
CA PRO A 205 7.64 18.56 -5.06
C PRO A 205 8.28 19.92 -4.80
N LEU A 206 8.24 20.87 -5.75
CA LEU A 206 8.81 22.21 -5.56
C LEU A 206 8.06 23.02 -4.49
N THR A 207 6.73 22.99 -4.52
CA THR A 207 5.91 23.63 -3.50
C THR A 207 6.19 23.00 -2.13
N TYR A 208 6.45 21.69 -2.09
CA TYR A 208 6.86 21.01 -0.86
C TYR A 208 8.28 21.37 -0.41
N THR A 209 9.26 21.57 -1.29
CA THR A 209 10.60 22.01 -0.84
C THR A 209 10.57 23.46 -0.33
N LEU A 210 9.72 24.30 -0.90
CA LEU A 210 9.60 25.71 -0.54
C LEU A 210 8.75 25.95 0.71
N PHE A 211 7.65 25.20 0.88
CA PHE A 211 6.68 25.37 1.97
C PHE A 211 6.55 24.15 2.88
N GLY A 212 7.35 23.11 2.66
CA GLY A 212 7.36 21.91 3.50
C GLY A 212 7.73 22.27 4.93
N PRO A 213 7.21 21.52 5.92
CA PRO A 213 7.49 21.79 7.32
C PRO A 213 9.00 21.85 7.50
N LYS A 214 9.52 23.01 7.87
CA LYS A 214 10.92 23.18 8.24
C LYS A 214 11.16 22.14 9.32
N SER A 215 11.96 21.12 9.02
CA SER A 215 12.46 20.16 10.02
C SER A 215 13.44 20.86 10.97
N GLY A 216 13.05 22.01 11.51
CA GLY A 216 13.63 22.63 12.67
C GLY A 216 12.89 22.07 13.88
N ASP A 217 13.65 21.78 14.94
CA ASP A 217 13.13 21.51 16.28
C ASP A 217 12.70 20.07 16.66
N LYS A 218 13.22 19.04 15.99
CA LYS A 218 13.31 17.69 16.63
C LYS A 218 14.73 17.23 16.95
N ARG A 219 15.76 17.88 16.40
CA ARG A 219 17.16 17.61 16.75
C ARG A 219 17.64 18.44 17.95
N ARG A 220 17.11 19.65 18.13
CA ARG A 220 17.44 20.53 19.27
C ARG A 220 16.81 20.08 20.59
N GLY A 221 15.66 19.40 20.53
CA GLY A 221 15.02 18.80 21.71
C GLY A 221 15.62 17.46 22.16
N ARG A 222 16.44 16.80 21.34
CA ARG A 222 17.16 15.57 21.72
C ARG A 222 18.55 15.86 22.29
N GLU A 223 19.14 17.00 21.96
CA GLU A 223 20.45 17.44 22.46
C GLU A 223 20.35 18.29 23.74
N ALA A 224 19.16 18.80 24.09
CA ALA A 224 18.93 19.59 25.30
C ALA A 224 18.62 18.75 26.56
N VAL A 225 18.61 17.41 26.48
CA VAL A 225 18.38 16.52 27.62
C VAL A 225 19.47 15.45 27.69
N ALA A 226 20.66 15.81 28.19
CA ALA A 226 21.55 14.94 28.98
C ALA A 226 22.91 15.62 29.28
N TYR A 227 22.90 16.67 30.10
CA TYR A 227 23.99 16.90 31.03
C TYR A 227 23.36 17.20 32.39
N VAL A 228 23.18 16.14 33.19
CA VAL A 228 22.86 16.29 34.62
C VAL A 228 24.20 16.40 35.32
N PRO A 229 24.59 17.55 35.90
CA PRO A 229 25.76 17.58 36.77
C PRO A 229 25.44 16.71 37.99
N VAL A 230 26.25 15.67 38.18
CA VAL A 230 26.29 14.91 39.43
C VAL A 230 26.70 15.87 40.54
N VAL A 231 25.74 16.27 41.36
CA VAL A 231 26.01 16.92 42.64
C VAL A 231 26.51 15.82 43.57
N THR A 232 27.83 15.75 43.72
CA THR A 232 28.49 14.98 44.78
C THR A 232 27.98 15.50 46.13
N GLY A 233 27.37 14.61 46.92
CA GLY A 233 26.85 14.92 48.25
C GLY A 233 27.94 15.42 49.22
N PRO A 234 27.56 16.21 50.24
CA PRO A 234 28.52 16.78 51.16
C PRO A 234 29.19 15.72 52.03
N ALA A 235 30.51 15.89 52.16
CA ALA A 235 31.39 15.12 53.02
C ALA A 235 30.95 15.15 54.49
N ALA A 236 31.02 13.99 55.14
CA ALA A 236 30.86 13.84 56.57
C ALA A 236 31.97 14.59 57.34
N ALA A 237 31.57 15.37 58.34
CA ALA A 237 32.45 15.93 59.36
C ALA A 237 32.06 15.35 60.74
N PRO A 238 33.01 15.25 61.70
CA PRO A 238 32.89 14.39 62.86
C PRO A 238 32.09 15.02 64.02
N ALA A 239 31.38 14.17 64.75
CA ALA A 239 30.57 14.53 65.92
C ALA A 239 31.41 14.73 67.20
N PRO A 240 31.12 15.74 68.04
CA PRO A 240 31.55 15.75 69.44
C PRO A 240 30.52 15.11 70.38
N ALA A 241 31.06 14.53 71.46
CA ALA A 241 30.38 13.71 72.46
C ALA A 241 29.32 14.45 73.29
N ALA A 242 28.25 13.74 73.66
CA ALA A 242 27.28 14.16 74.67
C ALA A 242 27.21 13.15 75.84
N ALA A 243 27.26 13.69 77.06
CA ALA A 243 27.10 13.03 78.35
C ALA A 243 25.60 12.94 78.78
N PRO A 244 25.24 12.20 79.85
CA PRO A 244 24.00 11.39 79.90
C PRO A 244 22.89 12.00 80.81
N PRO A 245 21.87 11.23 81.32
CA PRO A 245 20.46 11.48 81.05
C PRO A 245 19.68 12.06 82.24
N ALA A 246 18.52 12.70 81.99
CA ALA A 246 17.58 13.10 83.04
C ALA A 246 16.16 12.58 82.77
N ALA A 247 15.50 12.25 83.87
CA ALA A 247 14.35 11.37 84.04
C ALA A 247 13.01 11.82 83.43
N ALA A 248 12.13 10.82 83.31
CA ALA A 248 10.81 10.82 82.72
C ALA A 248 9.71 11.52 83.55
N ALA A 249 8.65 11.95 82.88
CA ALA A 249 7.28 12.00 83.41
C ALA A 249 6.25 11.81 82.26
N PRO A 250 5.14 11.10 82.46
CA PRO A 250 4.20 10.72 81.39
C PRO A 250 2.96 11.62 81.36
N ALA A 251 2.43 11.92 80.17
CA ALA A 251 1.07 12.46 80.04
C ALA A 251 0.42 12.14 78.68
N ALA A 252 -0.67 11.39 78.78
CA ALA A 252 -1.92 11.45 78.02
C ALA A 252 -1.94 11.19 76.50
N ALA A 253 -2.71 10.16 76.15
CA ALA A 253 -3.09 9.74 74.81
C ALA A 253 -4.29 10.53 74.26
N ALA A 254 -4.24 10.90 72.96
CA ALA A 254 -5.36 11.04 72.01
C ALA A 254 -4.81 11.33 70.59
N PRO A 255 -5.61 11.17 69.51
CA PRO A 255 -5.70 9.99 68.65
C PRO A 255 -4.81 10.04 67.39
N ALA A 256 -4.62 8.86 66.80
CA ALA A 256 -3.81 8.59 65.62
C ALA A 256 -4.22 9.41 64.39
N ALA A 257 -3.30 10.24 63.90
CA ALA A 257 -3.35 10.79 62.56
C ALA A 257 -3.02 9.68 61.55
N ALA A 258 -3.93 9.45 60.62
CA ALA A 258 -3.75 8.50 59.52
C ALA A 258 -2.51 8.88 58.69
N ALA A 259 -1.63 7.90 58.47
CA ALA A 259 -0.47 8.03 57.61
C ALA A 259 -0.90 8.42 56.18
N PRO A 260 -0.22 9.36 55.51
CA PRO A 260 -0.45 9.61 54.10
C PRO A 260 -0.03 8.36 53.30
N ALA A 261 -0.98 7.80 52.54
CA ALA A 261 -0.72 6.71 51.61
C ALA A 261 0.34 7.15 50.57
N PRO A 262 1.28 6.27 50.18
CA PRO A 262 2.28 6.60 49.17
C PRO A 262 1.59 6.97 47.85
N ALA A 263 1.91 8.16 47.35
CA ALA A 263 1.47 8.63 46.05
C ALA A 263 1.89 7.63 44.98
N ALA A 264 0.93 7.13 44.21
CA ALA A 264 1.18 6.26 43.07
C ALA A 264 2.14 6.98 42.09
N PRO A 265 3.17 6.31 41.56
CA PRO A 265 4.08 6.91 40.60
C PRO A 265 3.31 7.36 39.35
N ALA A 266 3.51 8.64 38.99
CA ALA A 266 2.96 9.22 37.78
C ALA A 266 3.43 8.42 36.55
N ALA A 267 2.49 7.92 35.76
CA ALA A 267 2.79 7.16 34.55
C ALA A 267 3.53 8.04 33.52
N PRO A 268 4.64 7.57 32.92
CA PRO A 268 5.34 8.29 31.87
C PRO A 268 4.52 8.31 30.57
N ALA A 269 4.64 9.42 29.83
CA ALA A 269 3.97 9.62 28.55
C ALA A 269 4.42 8.58 27.51
N SER A 270 3.50 7.71 27.09
CA SER A 270 3.75 6.61 26.13
C SER A 270 3.71 7.09 24.68
N ALA A 271 4.36 6.32 23.80
CA ALA A 271 4.34 6.46 22.34
C ALA A 271 3.29 5.50 21.73
N TYR A 272 2.33 6.05 20.96
CA TYR A 272 1.21 5.40 20.24
C TYR A 272 0.05 4.83 21.10
N PRO A 273 -1.21 4.68 20.60
CA PRO A 273 -1.93 5.34 19.51
C PRO A 273 -2.88 6.45 20.03
N ASN A 274 -3.28 7.35 19.13
CA ASN A 274 -3.95 8.60 19.44
C ASN A 274 -5.49 8.48 19.49
N VAL A 275 -6.12 8.81 20.61
CA VAL A 275 -7.58 8.98 20.70
C VAL A 275 -7.92 10.48 20.62
N ALA A 276 -8.90 10.85 19.80
CA ALA A 276 -9.35 12.23 19.62
C ALA A 276 -10.17 12.70 20.82
N THR A 277 -9.71 13.78 21.48
CA THR A 277 -10.42 14.42 22.60
C THR A 277 -11.41 15.47 22.05
N PRO A 278 -12.52 15.81 22.74
CA PRO A 278 -13.50 16.84 22.32
C PRO A 278 -12.98 18.30 22.25
N GLY A 279 -11.66 18.48 22.12
CA GLY A 279 -10.96 19.75 21.94
C GLY A 279 -9.83 19.67 20.89
N GLY A 280 -9.83 18.66 20.02
CA GLY A 280 -8.88 18.57 18.89
C GLY A 280 -7.46 18.12 19.24
N GLY A 281 -7.21 17.68 20.48
CA GLY A 281 -5.93 17.10 20.90
C GLY A 281 -5.92 15.57 20.84
N TYR A 282 -4.84 15.01 20.29
CA TYR A 282 -4.54 13.59 20.34
C TYR A 282 -3.80 13.26 21.64
N ARG A 283 -4.37 12.40 22.49
CA ARG A 283 -3.71 11.89 23.70
C ARG A 283 -3.33 10.42 23.50
N LEU A 284 -2.13 10.08 23.96
CA LEU A 284 -1.59 8.72 23.96
C LEU A 284 -2.13 8.01 25.21
N GLU A 285 -2.87 6.92 25.02
CA GLU A 285 -3.47 6.14 26.10
C GLU A 285 -2.67 4.85 26.33
N TRP A 286 -2.50 4.47 27.59
CA TRP A 286 -1.80 3.26 27.98
C TRP A 286 -2.58 2.00 27.55
N PRO A 287 -1.95 0.96 26.97
CA PRO A 287 -2.63 -0.25 26.55
C PRO A 287 -3.41 -0.91 27.70
N ARG A 288 -4.59 -1.45 27.39
CA ARG A 288 -5.48 -2.14 28.34
C ARG A 288 -5.83 -3.53 27.83
N TYR A 289 -6.06 -4.45 28.76
CA TYR A 289 -6.68 -5.73 28.50
C TYR A 289 -8.12 -5.54 27.99
N VAL A 290 -8.70 -6.60 27.42
CA VAL A 290 -10.11 -6.60 26.94
C VAL A 290 -11.10 -6.30 28.07
N ASN A 291 -10.74 -6.61 29.32
CA ASN A 291 -11.53 -6.29 30.51
C ASN A 291 -11.36 -4.83 31.01
N GLY A 292 -10.61 -3.99 30.29
CA GLY A 292 -10.37 -2.58 30.62
C GLY A 292 -9.25 -2.33 31.64
N ALA A 293 -8.63 -3.37 32.20
CA ALA A 293 -7.49 -3.19 33.12
C ALA A 293 -6.23 -2.74 32.36
N PRO A 294 -5.43 -1.79 32.89
CA PRO A 294 -4.18 -1.37 32.26
C PRO A 294 -3.13 -2.48 32.26
N LEU A 295 -2.33 -2.57 31.20
CA LEU A 295 -1.20 -3.51 31.15
C LEU A 295 -0.13 -3.12 32.19
N PRO A 296 0.51 -4.09 32.85
CA PRO A 296 1.64 -3.81 33.73
C PRO A 296 2.82 -3.23 32.94
N ALA A 297 3.57 -2.33 33.57
CA ALA A 297 4.79 -1.75 33.01
C ALA A 297 6.01 -2.56 33.42
N ARG A 298 6.93 -2.80 32.48
CA ARG A 298 8.26 -3.34 32.77
C ARG A 298 9.16 -2.28 33.40
N PRO A 299 10.30 -2.68 34.00
CA PRO A 299 11.29 -1.74 34.53
C PRO A 299 11.83 -0.74 33.50
N ASP A 300 11.74 -1.07 32.21
CA ASP A 300 12.14 -0.21 31.08
C ASP A 300 11.01 0.75 30.62
N GLY A 301 9.84 0.70 31.25
CA GLY A 301 8.67 1.52 30.91
C GLY A 301 7.86 1.01 29.72
N SER A 302 8.19 -0.16 29.17
CA SER A 302 7.41 -0.80 28.10
C SER A 302 6.22 -1.61 28.64
N PRO A 303 5.12 -1.75 27.88
CA PRO A 303 3.99 -2.59 28.27
C PRO A 303 4.36 -4.07 28.26
N ASP A 304 4.01 -4.79 29.33
CA ASP A 304 4.28 -6.23 29.43
C ASP A 304 3.15 -7.07 28.80
N PHE A 305 3.45 -7.76 27.70
CA PHE A 305 2.49 -8.59 26.96
C PHE A 305 2.52 -10.08 27.35
N THR A 306 3.33 -10.48 28.34
CA THR A 306 3.50 -11.91 28.72
C THR A 306 2.22 -12.62 29.15
N GLY A 307 1.17 -11.88 29.54
CA GLY A 307 -0.14 -12.44 29.94
C GLY A 307 -1.24 -12.37 28.87
N VAL A 308 -0.93 -11.93 27.64
CA VAL A 308 -1.93 -11.82 26.56
C VAL A 308 -1.96 -13.12 25.76
N VAL A 309 -3.07 -13.86 25.83
CA VAL A 309 -3.26 -15.09 25.05
C VAL A 309 -3.38 -14.75 23.57
N GLY A 310 -2.41 -15.17 22.75
CA GLY A 310 -2.42 -14.97 21.30
C GLY A 310 -1.14 -14.38 20.68
N TYR A 311 -0.06 -14.28 21.44
CA TYR A 311 1.31 -14.06 20.92
C TYR A 311 2.21 -15.25 21.23
#